data_AF-A0A3D0WPI1-F1
#
_entry.id   AF-A0A3D0WPI1-F1
#
_cell.length_a   1.000
_cell.length_b   1.000
_cell.length_c   1.000
_cell.angle_alpha   90.00
_cell.angle_beta   90.00
_cell.angle_gamma   90.00
#
_symmetry.space_group_name_H-M   'P 1'
#
loop_
_entity.id
_entity.type
_entity.pdbx_description
1 polymer ?
#
loop_
_entity_poly.entity_id
_entity_poly.type
_entity_poly.pdbx_seq_one_letter_code
_entity_poly.pdbx_strand_id
1 'polypeptide(L)'
;MSVSVSAQEITGSWSGTLNVMGNKLPVVFHVSKTDSSYSTTMDSPAQNALGLPTSKTSFVENKLEIVATGLGIFYQGTLEGDSILGTFNQGGIPFPLVLKLTDKPVLNRPQEPQPPFPYKTEEVKFIHKKDSIELAGTLS
;
A
#
# COMPACT_ATOMS: atom_id res chain seq x y z
N MET A 1 -24.47 1.11 -33.59
CA MET A 1 -24.27 1.69 -32.25
C MET A 1 -23.48 0.68 -31.46
N SER A 2 -22.18 0.93 -31.28
CA SER A 2 -21.30 0.03 -30.55
C SER A 2 -21.58 0.22 -29.06
N VAL A 3 -22.10 -0.81 -28.40
CA VAL A 3 -22.15 -0.86 -26.94
C VAL A 3 -20.72 -1.04 -26.45
N SER A 4 -20.10 0.06 -26.00
CA SER A 4 -18.87 0.00 -25.24
C SER A 4 -19.16 -0.80 -23.97
N VAL A 5 -18.64 -2.02 -23.89
CA VAL A 5 -18.53 -2.75 -22.63
C VAL A 5 -17.70 -1.85 -21.73
N SER A 6 -18.35 -1.16 -20.80
CA SER A 6 -17.64 -0.55 -19.68
C SER A 6 -17.11 -1.72 -18.87
N ALA A 7 -15.89 -2.16 -19.17
CA ALA A 7 -15.13 -2.95 -18.22
C ALA A 7 -15.21 -2.17 -16.91
N GLN A 8 -15.82 -2.76 -15.88
CA GLN A 8 -15.92 -2.11 -14.58
C GLN A 8 -14.48 -1.93 -14.11
N GLU A 9 -13.94 -0.73 -14.28
CA GLU A 9 -12.53 -0.50 -14.02
C GLU A 9 -12.34 -0.52 -12.50
N ILE A 10 -11.51 -1.44 -12.04
CA ILE A 10 -11.09 -1.52 -10.64
C ILE A 10 -10.10 -0.40 -10.27
N THR A 11 -9.73 0.44 -11.24
CA THR A 11 -8.77 1.52 -11.08
C THR A 11 -9.32 2.55 -10.07
N GLY A 12 -8.43 3.09 -9.25
CA GLY A 12 -8.79 4.03 -8.20
C GLY A 12 -8.22 3.67 -6.85
N SER A 13 -8.60 4.45 -5.84
CA SER A 13 -8.17 4.26 -4.47
C SER A 13 -9.25 3.54 -3.69
N TRP A 14 -8.89 2.44 -3.04
CA TRP A 14 -9.79 1.56 -2.31
C TRP A 14 -9.39 1.55 -0.85
N SER A 15 -10.25 2.10 0.01
CA SER A 15 -9.96 2.23 1.44
C SER A 15 -10.77 1.26 2.27
N GLY A 16 -10.17 0.71 3.32
CA GLY A 16 -10.85 -0.13 4.29
C GLY A 16 -10.20 -0.03 5.67
N THR A 17 -10.83 -0.67 6.65
CA THR A 17 -10.30 -0.74 8.03
C THR A 17 -10.18 -2.19 8.44
N LEU A 18 -8.95 -2.62 8.68
CA LEU A 18 -8.64 -3.92 9.27
C LEU A 18 -8.87 -3.87 10.78
N ASN A 19 -9.43 -4.94 11.35
CA ASN A 19 -9.46 -5.15 12.78
C ASN A 19 -8.43 -6.23 13.14
N VAL A 20 -7.28 -5.82 13.67
CA VAL A 20 -6.19 -6.72 14.06
C VAL A 20 -6.07 -6.70 15.58
N MET A 21 -6.42 -7.80 16.24
CA MET A 21 -6.31 -7.92 17.71
C MET A 21 -6.97 -6.76 18.48
N GLY A 22 -8.12 -6.26 18.00
CA GLY A 22 -8.83 -5.12 18.59
C GLY A 22 -8.35 -3.73 18.14
N ASN A 23 -7.26 -3.65 17.38
CA ASN A 23 -6.79 -2.41 16.77
C ASN A 23 -7.42 -2.19 15.39
N LYS A 24 -7.92 -0.98 15.16
CA LYS A 24 -8.44 -0.55 13.86
C LYS A 24 -7.31 0.04 13.03
N LEU A 25 -6.89 -0.68 12.00
CA LEU A 25 -5.83 -0.27 11.09
C LEU A 25 -6.44 0.16 9.75
N PRO A 26 -6.48 1.46 9.44
CA PRO A 26 -6.88 1.92 8.12
C PRO A 26 -5.85 1.50 7.09
N VAL A 27 -6.32 0.98 5.96
CA VAL A 27 -5.50 0.61 4.81
C VAL A 27 -6.10 1.19 3.54
N VAL A 28 -5.25 1.59 2.60
CA VAL A 28 -5.66 2.08 1.29
C VAL A 28 -4.87 1.36 0.22
N PHE A 29 -5.54 0.85 -0.81
CA PHE A 29 -4.94 0.27 -1.99
C PHE A 29 -5.17 1.21 -3.17
N HIS A 30 -4.09 1.61 -3.83
CA HIS A 30 -4.14 2.42 -5.04
C HIS A 30 -3.95 1.53 -6.25
N VAL A 31 -5.04 1.19 -6.92
CA VAL A 31 -5.02 0.34 -8.11
C VAL A 31 -4.92 1.25 -9.33
N SER A 32 -3.86 1.07 -10.10
CA SER A 32 -3.63 1.74 -11.38
C SER A 32 -3.48 0.71 -12.48
N LYS A 33 -3.72 1.12 -13.72
CA LYS A 33 -3.52 0.28 -14.90
C LYS A 33 -2.28 0.76 -15.63
N THR A 34 -1.32 -0.14 -15.83
CA THR A 34 -0.09 0.10 -16.59
C THR A 34 -0.16 -0.71 -17.86
N ASP A 35 -0.34 -0.05 -19.01
CA ASP A 35 -0.51 -0.65 -20.34
C ASP A 35 -1.58 -1.76 -20.37
N SER A 36 -1.17 -3.00 -20.14
CA SER A 36 -1.98 -4.22 -20.19
C SER A 36 -2.17 -4.92 -18.84
N SER A 37 -1.55 -4.43 -17.76
CA SER A 37 -1.59 -5.03 -16.43
C SER A 37 -2.08 -4.04 -15.36
N TYR A 38 -2.49 -4.58 -14.20
CA TYR A 38 -2.77 -3.77 -13.03
C TYR A 38 -1.54 -3.67 -12.15
N SER A 39 -1.34 -2.50 -11.56
CA SER A 39 -0.33 -2.22 -10.54
C SER A 39 -1.02 -1.66 -9.31
N THR A 40 -0.59 -2.07 -8.13
CA THR A 40 -1.16 -1.58 -6.86
C THR A 40 -0.06 -1.11 -5.92
N THR A 41 -0.30 0.00 -5.23
CA THR A 41 0.43 0.36 -4.02
C THR A 41 -0.48 0.30 -2.80
N MET A 42 0.10 0.08 -1.63
CA MET A 42 -0.62 0.00 -0.37
C MET A 42 -0.13 1.08 0.59
N ASP A 43 -1.07 1.70 1.27
CA ASP A 43 -0.85 2.67 2.32
C ASP A 43 -1.45 2.15 3.63
N SER A 44 -0.68 2.27 4.71
CA SER A 44 -1.12 2.04 6.09
C SER A 44 -0.81 3.30 6.92
N PRO A 45 -1.69 4.31 6.90
CA PRO A 45 -1.47 5.58 7.58
C PRO A 45 -1.22 5.46 9.09
N ALA A 46 -1.89 4.54 9.77
CA ALA A 46 -1.69 4.31 11.20
C ALA A 46 -0.30 3.74 11.54
N GLN A 47 0.42 3.21 10.55
CA GLN A 47 1.77 2.68 10.69
C GLN A 47 2.82 3.57 10.00
N ASN A 48 2.41 4.75 9.51
CA ASN A 48 3.25 5.69 8.76
C ASN A 48 3.97 5.06 7.53
N ALA A 49 3.39 4.00 6.97
CA ALA A 49 3.93 3.27 5.83
C ALA A 49 3.06 3.56 4.60
N LEU A 50 3.53 4.38 3.68
CA LEU A 50 2.80 4.76 2.47
C LEU A 50 3.57 4.36 1.21
N GLY A 51 2.85 4.12 0.11
CA GLY A 51 3.42 3.78 -1.19
C GLY A 51 4.06 2.40 -1.23
N LEU A 52 3.64 1.47 -0.38
CA LEU A 52 4.21 0.13 -0.31
C LEU A 52 3.95 -0.59 -1.64
N PRO A 53 5.00 -1.03 -2.36
CA PRO A 53 4.82 -1.69 -3.64
C PRO A 53 4.22 -3.09 -3.45
N THR A 54 3.30 -3.45 -4.34
CA THR A 54 2.80 -4.83 -4.45
C THR A 54 3.59 -5.59 -5.52
N SER A 55 3.72 -6.90 -5.36
CA SER A 55 4.43 -7.78 -6.28
C SER A 55 3.55 -8.20 -7.47
N LYS A 56 2.23 -8.33 -7.26
CA LYS A 56 1.28 -8.73 -8.29
C LYS A 56 -0.10 -8.15 -8.00
N THR A 57 -0.77 -7.66 -9.03
CA THR A 57 -2.19 -7.32 -8.99
C THR A 57 -2.89 -7.99 -10.17
N SER A 58 -4.03 -8.62 -9.91
CA SER A 58 -4.87 -9.24 -10.93
C SER A 58 -6.33 -8.90 -10.67
N PHE A 59 -7.07 -8.58 -11.72
CA PHE A 59 -8.50 -8.37 -11.64
C PHE A 59 -9.20 -9.09 -12.79
N VAL A 60 -9.93 -10.16 -12.46
CA VAL A 60 -10.59 -11.05 -13.44
C VAL A 60 -11.96 -11.44 -12.89
N GLU A 61 -13.02 -11.33 -13.69
CA GLU A 61 -14.39 -11.72 -13.30
C GLU A 61 -14.82 -11.11 -11.94
N ASN A 62 -14.59 -9.81 -11.76
CA ASN A 62 -14.86 -9.08 -10.52
C ASN A 62 -14.06 -9.54 -9.29
N LYS A 63 -13.09 -10.44 -9.44
CA LYS A 63 -12.19 -10.86 -8.36
C LYS A 63 -10.88 -10.09 -8.43
N LEU A 64 -10.59 -9.33 -7.38
CA LEU A 64 -9.32 -8.64 -7.17
C LEU A 64 -8.39 -9.51 -6.32
N GLU A 65 -7.20 -9.75 -6.84
CA GLU A 65 -6.09 -10.38 -6.13
C GLU A 65 -4.90 -9.41 -6.08
N ILE A 66 -4.39 -9.16 -4.87
CA ILE A 66 -3.20 -8.33 -4.64
C ILE A 66 -2.22 -9.14 -3.80
N VAL A 67 -0.98 -9.23 -4.25
CA VAL A 67 0.10 -9.94 -3.56
C VAL A 67 1.24 -8.97 -3.31
N ALA A 68 1.70 -8.85 -2.07
CA ALA A 68 2.92 -8.13 -1.72
C ALA A 68 3.85 -9.08 -0.95
N THR A 69 4.66 -9.84 -1.70
CA THR A 69 5.51 -10.90 -1.15
C THR A 69 6.51 -10.36 -0.12
N GLY A 70 7.07 -9.17 -0.37
CA GLY A 70 8.01 -8.52 0.56
C GLY A 70 7.41 -8.14 1.91
N LEU A 71 6.08 -8.12 2.02
CA LEU A 71 5.35 -7.80 3.26
C LEU A 71 4.59 -9.01 3.80
N GLY A 72 4.66 -10.17 3.13
CA GLY A 72 3.86 -11.34 3.45
C GLY A 72 2.35 -11.08 3.35
N ILE A 73 1.93 -10.14 2.48
CA ILE A 73 0.54 -9.71 2.35
C ILE A 73 -0.10 -10.35 1.12
N PHE A 74 -1.34 -10.80 1.29
CA PHE A 74 -2.18 -11.33 0.24
C PHE A 74 -3.63 -10.92 0.45
N TYR A 75 -4.22 -10.19 -0.50
CA TYR A 75 -5.61 -9.80 -0.46
C TYR A 75 -6.37 -10.44 -1.62
N GLN A 76 -7.52 -11.04 -1.32
CA GLN A 76 -8.48 -11.51 -2.31
C GLN A 76 -9.87 -10.99 -1.97
N GLY A 77 -10.52 -10.38 -2.93
CA GLY A 77 -11.89 -9.89 -2.75
C GLY A 77 -12.69 -9.85 -4.03
N THR A 78 -14.02 -9.79 -3.88
CA THR A 78 -14.97 -9.70 -4.98
C THR A 78 -15.59 -8.32 -5.00
N LEU A 79 -15.56 -7.66 -6.16
CA LEU A 79 -16.22 -6.39 -6.40
C LEU A 79 -17.74 -6.60 -6.46
N GLU A 80 -18.45 -5.96 -5.54
CA GLU A 80 -19.90 -5.92 -5.46
C GLU A 80 -20.38 -4.46 -5.38
N GLY A 81 -20.86 -3.93 -6.50
CA GLY A 81 -21.24 -2.52 -6.62
C GLY A 81 -20.02 -1.61 -6.40
N ASP A 82 -20.08 -0.78 -5.35
CA ASP A 82 -19.03 0.19 -4.99
C ASP A 82 -18.11 -0.29 -3.86
N SER A 83 -18.17 -1.59 -3.53
CA SER A 83 -17.39 -2.20 -2.46
C SER A 83 -16.71 -3.48 -2.92
N ILE A 84 -15.55 -3.78 -2.35
CA ILE A 84 -14.87 -5.06 -2.56
C ILE A 84 -14.92 -5.81 -1.24
N LEU A 85 -15.64 -6.93 -1.20
CA LEU A 85 -15.66 -7.80 -0.03
C LEU A 85 -14.53 -8.81 -0.17
N GLY A 86 -13.59 -8.77 0.75
CA GLY A 86 -12.42 -9.62 0.67
C GLY A 86 -11.83 -10.04 2.01
N THR A 87 -10.77 -10.81 1.89
CA THR A 87 -9.93 -11.27 3.00
C THR A 87 -8.51 -10.79 2.75
N PHE A 88 -7.98 -10.07 3.73
CA PHE A 88 -6.60 -9.64 3.81
C PHE A 88 -5.83 -10.62 4.66
N ASN A 89 -4.78 -11.23 4.12
CA ASN A 89 -3.88 -12.12 4.83
C ASN A 89 -2.55 -11.42 5.03
N GLN A 90 -2.02 -11.46 6.25
CA GLN A 90 -0.67 -10.99 6.55
C GLN A 90 0.06 -12.06 7.35
N GLY A 91 1.16 -12.57 6.81
CA GLY A 91 1.97 -13.61 7.47
C GLY A 91 1.19 -14.90 7.75
N GLY A 92 0.17 -15.22 6.93
CA GLY A 92 -0.69 -16.39 7.10
C GLY A 92 -1.89 -16.18 8.03
N ILE A 93 -2.10 -14.97 8.57
CA ILE A 93 -3.27 -14.66 9.41
C ILE A 93 -4.34 -13.95 8.55
N PRO A 94 -5.54 -14.53 8.39
CA PRO A 94 -6.63 -13.92 7.63
C PRO A 94 -7.40 -12.89 8.46
N PHE A 95 -7.73 -11.77 7.82
CA PHE A 95 -8.55 -10.69 8.37
C PHE A 95 -9.63 -10.30 7.35
N PRO A 96 -10.91 -10.23 7.73
CA PRO A 96 -11.93 -9.71 6.85
C PRO A 96 -11.65 -8.23 6.56
N LEU A 97 -11.69 -7.85 5.28
CA LEU A 97 -11.47 -6.48 4.84
C LEU A 97 -12.48 -6.14 3.75
N VAL A 98 -13.33 -5.16 4.04
CA VAL A 98 -14.19 -4.55 3.05
C VAL A 98 -13.55 -3.25 2.60
N LEU A 99 -13.28 -3.15 1.29
CA LEU A 99 -12.79 -1.93 0.68
C LEU A 99 -13.94 -1.17 0.04
N LYS A 100 -13.87 0.15 0.12
CA LYS A 100 -14.78 1.07 -0.59
C LYS A 100 -13.99 2.00 -1.47
N LEU A 101 -14.53 2.30 -2.64
CA LEU A 101 -13.96 3.29 -3.54
C LEU A 101 -13.93 4.64 -2.82
N THR A 102 -12.78 5.30 -2.86
CA THR A 102 -12.60 6.63 -2.30
C THR A 102 -12.04 7.57 -3.36
N ASP A 103 -12.81 8.60 -3.69
CA ASP A 103 -12.38 9.70 -4.56
C ASP A 103 -11.35 10.61 -3.92
N LYS A 104 -11.01 10.37 -2.64
CA LYS A 104 -9.97 11.16 -1.98
C LYS A 104 -8.60 10.76 -2.54
N PRO A 105 -7.93 11.64 -3.30
CA PRO A 105 -6.51 11.46 -3.53
C PRO A 105 -5.84 11.39 -2.16
N VAL A 106 -5.07 10.34 -1.92
CA VAL A 106 -4.28 10.26 -0.70
C VAL A 106 -3.23 11.37 -0.77
N LEU A 107 -3.54 12.42 -0.02
CA LEU A 107 -2.68 13.48 0.48
C LEU A 107 -1.94 14.32 -0.57
N ASN A 108 -2.49 15.51 -0.83
CA ASN A 108 -1.66 16.72 -0.88
C ASN A 108 -0.80 16.74 0.40
N ARG A 109 0.44 16.25 0.30
CA ARG A 109 1.50 16.63 1.23
C ARG A 109 2.12 17.90 0.64
N PRO A 110 1.77 19.12 1.05
CA PRO A 110 2.69 20.23 0.89
C PRO A 110 3.95 19.88 1.68
N GLN A 111 4.92 19.26 1.02
CA GLN A 111 6.26 19.14 1.57
C GLN A 111 6.92 20.50 1.41
N GLU A 112 6.79 21.33 2.43
CA GLU A 112 7.83 22.26 2.84
C GLU A 112 7.56 22.64 4.30
N PRO A 113 8.41 22.20 5.24
CA PRO A 113 8.31 22.72 6.59
C PRO A 113 8.64 24.22 6.54
N GLN A 114 7.69 25.07 6.95
CA GLN A 114 7.92 26.52 6.95
C GLN A 114 8.86 26.91 8.10
N PRO A 115 9.95 27.66 7.82
CA PRO A 115 10.89 28.12 8.83
C PRO A 115 10.25 29.16 9.78
N PRO A 116 10.84 29.39 10.97
CA PRO A 116 12.16 28.92 11.43
C PRO A 116 12.16 27.60 12.22
N PHE A 117 13.16 26.75 11.95
CA PHE A 117 13.45 25.52 12.71
C PHE A 117 14.26 25.84 13.98
N PRO A 118 13.79 25.46 15.20
CA PRO A 118 14.50 25.80 16.44
C PRO A 118 15.52 24.73 16.89
N TYR A 119 16.12 23.95 15.99
CA TYR A 119 17.08 22.90 16.36
C TYR A 119 18.33 22.93 15.46
N LYS A 120 19.50 22.87 16.09
CA LYS A 120 20.80 22.79 15.39
C LYS A 120 21.01 21.39 14.83
N THR A 121 21.20 21.28 13.53
CA THR A 121 21.72 20.09 12.86
C THR A 121 23.22 19.98 13.13
N GLU A 122 23.67 18.89 13.75
CA GLU A 122 25.08 18.51 13.74
C GLU A 122 25.30 17.46 12.64
N GLU A 123 26.10 17.81 11.63
CA GLU A 123 26.58 16.87 10.62
C GLU A 123 27.63 15.94 11.25
N VAL A 124 27.34 14.65 11.38
CA VAL A 124 28.36 13.67 11.75
C VAL A 124 28.93 13.05 10.47
N LYS A 125 30.10 13.54 10.03
CA LYS A 125 30.93 12.89 9.01
C LYS A 125 31.82 11.85 9.69
N PHE A 126 31.74 10.59 9.26
CA PHE A 126 32.75 9.57 9.54
C PHE A 126 33.57 9.27 8.28
N ILE A 127 34.90 9.38 8.38
CA ILE A 127 35.86 8.86 7.40
C ILE A 127 36.50 7.60 8.00
N HIS A 128 36.41 6.46 7.32
CA HIS A 128 37.14 5.23 7.69
C HIS A 128 38.42 5.08 6.88
N LYS A 129 39.55 4.90 7.55
CA LYS A 129 40.79 4.35 6.95
C LYS A 129 41.29 3.17 7.78
N LYS A 130 41.12 2.00 7.16
CA LYS A 130 42.04 0.85 7.11
C LYS A 130 41.69 -0.38 7.95
N ASP A 131 41.47 -1.46 7.18
CA ASP A 131 41.51 -2.89 7.45
C ASP A 131 40.28 -3.61 8.07
N SER A 132 39.42 -4.05 7.13
CA SER A 132 39.08 -5.45 6.86
C SER A 132 38.58 -6.31 8.03
N ILE A 133 37.26 -6.31 8.25
CA ILE A 133 36.31 -7.38 7.89
C ILE A 133 34.90 -6.85 8.23
N GLU A 134 34.00 -6.92 7.26
CA GLU A 134 32.66 -6.33 7.28
C GLU A 134 31.66 -7.36 7.83
N LEU A 135 31.00 -7.05 8.96
CA LEU A 135 29.86 -7.81 9.46
C LEU A 135 28.58 -7.00 9.15
N ALA A 136 27.97 -7.29 8.00
CA ALA A 136 26.70 -6.69 7.61
C ALA A 136 25.53 -7.46 8.23
N GLY A 137 24.74 -6.79 9.06
CA GLY A 137 23.48 -7.31 9.55
C GLY A 137 22.50 -6.17 9.82
N THR A 138 21.46 -6.03 8.98
CA THR A 138 20.20 -5.39 9.38
C THR A 138 19.42 -6.46 10.14
N LEU A 139 19.76 -6.56 11.43
CA LEU A 139 19.28 -7.48 12.44
C LEU A 139 19.69 -6.89 13.79
N SER A 140 18.73 -6.30 14.50
CA SER A 140 18.40 -6.39 15.93
C SER A 140 17.37 -5.30 16.26
#